data_AF-A0A968AW62-F1
#
_entry.id   AF-A0A968AW62-F1
#
_cell.length_a   1.000
_cell.length_b   1.000
_cell.length_c   1.000
_cell.angle_alpha   90.00
_cell.angle_beta   90.00
_cell.angle_gamma   90.00
#
_symmetry.space_group_name_H-M   'P 1'
#
loop_
_entity.id
_entity.type
_entity.pdbx_description
1 polymer ?
#
loop_
_entity_poly.entity_id
_entity_poly.type
_entity_poly.pdbx_seq_one_letter_code
_entity_poly.pdbx_strand_id
1 'polypeptide(L)'
;MANLTDRNLGIVTVSKHSIEDSPEMVLKAFQIAGFLPLRVEHCLIQNLFIYTGLCKAFPEVSDGEKIPRYTMTAYYQDGDIENIEFTAEG
;
A
#
# COMPACT_ATOMS: atom_id res chain seq x y z
N MET A 1 4.67 10.99 15.80
CA MET A 1 5.34 11.97 14.93
C MET A 1 6.08 11.19 13.87
N ALA A 2 5.65 11.24 12.60
CA ALA A 2 6.38 10.63 11.50
C ALA A 2 7.67 11.45 11.29
N ASN A 3 8.82 10.79 11.26
CA ASN A 3 10.09 11.47 11.09
C ASN A 3 10.26 11.74 9.60
N LEU A 4 10.56 12.99 9.20
CA LEU A 4 10.74 13.38 7.79
C LEU A 4 11.93 12.69 7.09
N THR A 5 12.62 11.79 7.79
CA THR A 5 13.69 10.92 7.30
C THR A 5 13.25 9.47 7.09
N ASP A 6 11.98 9.10 7.31
CA ASP A 6 11.51 7.74 7.07
C ASP A 6 11.63 7.42 5.57
N ARG A 7 12.58 6.53 5.24
CA ARG A 7 12.89 6.09 3.87
C ARG A 7 12.24 4.76 3.50
N ASN A 8 11.32 4.25 4.33
CA ASN A 8 10.57 3.02 4.09
C ASN A 8 9.46 3.24 3.05
N LEU A 9 9.85 3.69 1.85
CA LEU A 9 8.98 3.98 0.73
C LEU A 9 8.65 2.70 -0.03
N GLY A 10 7.38 2.56 -0.40
CA GLY A 10 6.93 1.48 -1.26
C GLY A 10 5.79 1.91 -2.15
N ILE A 11 5.61 1.16 -3.23
CA ILE A 11 4.49 1.31 -4.16
C ILE A 11 3.50 0.17 -3.92
N VAL A 12 2.23 0.48 -3.69
CA VAL A 12 1.14 -0.50 -3.58
C VAL A 12 0.15 -0.26 -4.70
N THR A 13 -0.26 -1.33 -5.38
CA THR A 13 -1.29 -1.26 -6.42
C THR A 13 -2.62 -1.75 -5.87
N VAL A 14 -3.68 -0.99 -6.08
CA VAL A 14 -5.04 -1.35 -5.70
C VAL A 14 -5.93 -1.33 -6.93
N SER A 15 -6.75 -2.35 -7.13
CA SER A 15 -7.69 -2.37 -8.25
C SER A 15 -8.75 -1.28 -8.10
N LYS A 16 -9.17 -0.67 -9.21
CA LYS A 16 -10.26 0.32 -9.20
C LYS A 16 -11.55 -0.26 -8.62
N HIS A 17 -11.85 -1.51 -8.95
CA HIS A 17 -13.02 -2.23 -8.43
C HIS A 17 -13.00 -2.32 -6.89
N SER A 18 -11.85 -2.62 -6.27
CA SER A 18 -11.74 -2.64 -4.80
C SER A 18 -12.03 -1.28 -4.16
N ILE A 19 -11.65 -0.19 -4.82
CA ILE A 19 -11.93 1.18 -4.35
C ILE A 19 -13.41 1.55 -4.56
N GLU A 20 -14.03 1.10 -5.65
CA GLU A 20 -15.43 1.41 -5.96
C GLU A 20 -16.41 0.58 -5.13
N ASP A 21 -16.12 -0.71 -4.93
CA ASP A 21 -17.01 -1.65 -4.26
C ASP A 21 -16.89 -1.60 -2.73
N SER A 22 -15.69 -1.33 -2.21
CA SER A 22 -15.42 -1.38 -0.76
C SER A 22 -14.29 -0.42 -0.34
N PRO A 23 -14.44 0.91 -0.56
CA PRO A 23 -13.41 1.89 -0.24
C PRO A 23 -13.00 1.88 1.24
N GLU A 24 -13.92 1.61 2.15
CA GLU A 24 -13.68 1.50 3.59
C GLU A 24 -12.76 0.34 3.94
N MET A 25 -12.82 -0.77 3.19
CA MET A 25 -11.96 -1.93 3.42
C MET A 25 -10.53 -1.64 2.98
N VAL A 26 -10.36 -0.91 1.86
CA VAL A 26 -9.03 -0.45 1.43
C VAL A 26 -8.42 0.51 2.45
N LEU A 27 -9.21 1.47 2.93
CA LEU A 27 -8.75 2.40 3.97
C LEU A 27 -8.38 1.66 5.26
N LYS A 28 -9.20 0.69 5.68
CA LYS A 28 -8.93 -0.14 6.86
C LYS A 28 -7.66 -0.96 6.69
N ALA A 29 -7.44 -1.56 5.52
CA ALA A 29 -6.21 -2.28 5.21
C ALA A 29 -4.98 -1.38 5.34
N PHE A 30 -5.01 -0.16 4.80
CA PHE A 30 -3.91 0.80 4.96
C PHE A 30 -3.66 1.18 6.43
N GLN A 31 -4.73 1.37 7.21
CA GLN A 31 -4.60 1.70 8.64
C GLN A 31 -3.98 0.54 9.44
N ILE A 32 -4.47 -0.68 9.24
CA ILE A 32 -3.95 -1.89 9.91
C ILE A 32 -2.49 -2.11 9.51
N ALA A 33 -2.18 -1.96 8.23
CA ALA A 33 -0.82 -2.13 7.72
C ALA A 33 0.14 -1.01 8.15
N GLY A 34 -0.38 0.11 8.69
CA GLY A 34 0.42 1.30 8.96
C GLY A 34 0.98 1.95 7.69
N PHE A 35 0.30 1.78 6.55
CA PHE A 35 0.67 2.37 5.28
C PHE A 35 0.09 3.80 5.16
N LEU A 36 0.98 4.78 5.02
CA LEU A 36 0.65 6.18 4.82
C LEU A 36 0.80 6.54 3.33
N PRO A 37 -0.30 6.66 2.57
CA PRO A 37 -0.23 7.08 1.17
C PRO A 37 0.21 8.54 1.07
N LEU A 38 1.19 8.81 0.20
CA LEU A 38 1.72 10.16 -0.06
C LEU A 38 1.33 10.68 -1.45
N ARG A 39 1.30 9.78 -2.44
CA ARG A 39 0.93 10.07 -3.82
C ARG A 39 0.07 8.93 -4.35
N VAL A 40 -0.92 9.29 -5.17
CA VAL A 40 -1.76 8.33 -5.90
C VAL A 40 -1.75 8.67 -7.38
N GLU A 41 -1.66 7.65 -8.21
CA GLU A 41 -1.81 7.73 -9.66
C GLU A 41 -2.90 6.76 -10.11
N HIS A 42 -3.68 7.16 -11.11
CA HIS A 42 -4.72 6.30 -11.67
C HIS A 42 -4.33 5.86 -13.08
N CYS A 43 -4.06 4.56 -13.26
CA CYS A 43 -3.82 3.97 -14.57
C CYS A 43 -5.16 3.58 -15.21
N LEU A 44 -5.68 4.45 -16.07
CA LEU A 44 -6.98 4.26 -16.73
C LEU A 44 -7.04 3.01 -17.61
N ILE A 45 -5.93 2.67 -18.28
CA ILE A 45 -5.86 1.52 -19.20
C ILE A 45 -6.00 0.20 -18.42
N GLN A 46 -5.41 0.14 -17.23
CA GLN A 46 -5.35 -1.08 -16.42
C GLN A 46 -6.38 -1.09 -15.27
N ASN A 47 -7.20 -0.03 -15.15
CA ASN A 47 -8.19 0.14 -14.08
C ASN A 47 -7.60 -0.08 -12.68
N LEU A 48 -6.47 0.57 -12.38
CA LEU A 48 -5.77 0.44 -11.10
C LEU A 48 -5.28 1.77 -10.57
N PHE A 49 -5.26 1.87 -9.24
CA PHE A 49 -4.66 2.97 -8.49
C PHE A 49 -3.29 2.54 -7.96
N ILE A 50 -2.28 3.34 -8.22
CA ILE A 50 -0.90 3.13 -7.78
C ILE A 50 -0.63 4.13 -6.66
N TYR A 51 -0.48 3.62 -5.45
CA TYR A 51 -0.16 4.41 -4.27
C TYR A 51 1.34 4.34 -4.00
N THR A 52 1.99 5.48 -3.88
CA THR A 52 3.33 5.59 -3.29
C THR A 52 3.16 6.08 -1.86
N GLY A 53 3.73 5.38 -0.89
CA GLY A 53 3.55 5.69 0.52
C GLY A 53 4.65 5.14 1.41
N LEU A 54 4.56 5.47 2.70
CA LEU A 54 5.46 5.01 3.75
C LEU A 54 4.82 3.86 4.52
N CYS A 55 5.60 2.83 4.83
CA CYS A 55 5.17 1.76 5.74
C CYS A 55 6.37 1.20 6.49
N LYS A 56 6.24 1.00 7.80
CA LYS A 56 7.31 0.44 8.62
C LYS A 56 7.70 -1.00 8.25
N ALA A 57 6.80 -1.72 7.58
CA ALA A 57 7.07 -3.07 7.08
C ALA A 57 7.98 -3.06 5.84
N PHE A 58 8.15 -1.91 5.17
CA PHE A 58 9.04 -1.80 4.02
C PHE A 58 10.49 -1.61 4.46
N PRO A 59 11.48 -2.16 3.74
CA PRO A 59 12.88 -1.81 3.94
C PRO A 59 13.12 -0.33 3.60
N GLU A 60 14.16 0.25 4.18
CA GLU A 60 14.61 1.59 3.79
C GLU A 60 15.15 1.57 2.35
N VAL A 61 14.78 2.58 1.57
CA VAL A 61 15.27 2.78 0.20
C VAL A 61 16.41 3.80 0.23
N SER A 62 17.55 3.46 -0.37
CA SER A 62 18.70 4.37 -0.43
C SER A 62 18.46 5.50 -1.45
N ASP A 63 19.21 6.59 -1.32
CA ASP A 63 19.11 7.70 -2.27
C ASP A 63 19.50 7.25 -3.69
N GLY A 64 18.59 7.47 -4.65
CA GLY A 64 18.77 7.07 -6.04
C GLY A 64 18.37 5.63 -6.36
N GLU A 65 17.96 4.84 -5.37
CA GLU A 65 17.40 3.51 -5.62
C GLU A 65 15.95 3.58 -6.12
N LYS A 66 15.57 2.56 -6.89
CA LYS A 66 14.20 2.41 -7.38
C LYS A 66 13.30 2.03 -6.20
N ILE A 67 12.19 2.76 -6.04
CA ILE A 67 11.19 2.45 -5.02
C ILE A 67 10.59 1.05 -5.30
N PRO A 68 10.65 0.11 -4.34
CA PRO A 68 10.11 -1.23 -4.51
C PRO A 68 8.59 -1.22 -4.59
N ARG A 69 8.03 -2.16 -5.33
CA ARG A 69 6.59 -2.38 -5.44
C ARG A 69 6.17 -3.59 -4.64
N TYR A 70 5.02 -3.51 -4.00
CA TYR A 70 4.46 -4.53 -3.14
C TYR A 70 3.03 -4.85 -3.54
N THR A 71 2.72 -6.14 -3.53
CA THR A 71 1.34 -6.62 -3.45
C THR A 71 0.93 -6.66 -1.98
N MET A 72 -0.18 -6.00 -1.66
CA MET A 72 -0.79 -6.03 -0.33
C MET A 72 -1.89 -7.08 -0.30
N THR A 73 -1.79 -8.05 0.59
CA THR A 73 -2.77 -9.12 0.76
C THR A 73 -3.41 -9.02 2.13
N ALA A 74 -4.75 -8.91 2.15
CA ALA A 74 -5.53 -8.88 3.38
C ALA A 74 -6.10 -10.27 3.68
N TYR A 75 -5.90 -10.72 4.92
CA TYR A 75 -6.45 -11.97 5.44
C TYR A 75 -7.65 -11.65 6.32
N TYR A 76 -8.75 -12.36 6.08
CA TYR A 76 -10.04 -12.09 6.71
C TYR A 76 -10.43 -13.21 7.68
N GLN A 77 -10.92 -12.82 8.85
CA GLN A 77 -11.52 -13.72 9.83
C GLN A 77 -12.83 -13.09 10.32
N ASP A 78 -13.91 -13.88 10.35
CA ASP A 78 -15.25 -13.43 10.79
C ASP A 78 -15.77 -12.16 10.08
N GLY A 79 -15.38 -11.98 8.81
CA GLY A 79 -15.78 -10.83 7.99
C GLY A 79 -14.98 -9.55 8.27
N ASP A 80 -13.93 -9.61 9.09
CA ASP A 80 -13.02 -8.50 9.33
C ASP A 80 -11.58 -8.82 8.88
N ILE A 81 -10.78 -7.78 8.63
CA ILE A 81 -9.35 -7.91 8.33
C ILE A 81 -8.62 -8.28 9.63
N GLU A 82 -8.05 -9.47 9.66
CA GLU A 82 -7.24 -9.98 10.77
C GLU A 82 -5.78 -9.56 10.61
N ASN A 83 -5.24 -9.67 9.39
CA ASN A 83 -3.84 -9.40 9.10
C ASN A 83 -3.61 -8.84 7.68
N ILE A 84 -2.51 -8.12 7.49
CA ILE A 84 -2.04 -7.63 6.19
C ILE A 84 -0.60 -8.10 5.96
N GLU A 85 -0.34 -8.68 4.80
CA GLU A 85 1.01 -9.01 4.36
C GLU A 85 1.40 -8.23 3.10
N PHE A 86 2.68 -7.90 3.01
CA PHE A 86 3.29 -7.25 1.85
C PHE A 86 4.29 -8.19 1.19
N THR A 87 4.07 -8.49 -0.08
CA THR A 87 5.02 -9.28 -0.89
C THR A 87 5.67 -8.37 -1.93
N ALA A 88 6.99 -8.28 -1.93
CA ALA A 88 7.73 -7.50 -2.92
C ALA A 88 7.60 -8.13 -4.32
N GLU A 89 7.36 -7.29 -5.33
CA GLU A 89 7.42 -7.69 -6.73
C GLU A 89 8.88 -7.65 -7.20
N GLY A 90 9.40 -8.79 -7.68
CA GLY A 90 10.76 -8.96 -8.19
C GLY A 90 11.01 -8.35 -9.56
#